data_AF-A0A926JPV0-F1
#
_entry.id   AF-A0A926JPV0-F1
#
_cell.length_a   1.000
_cell.length_b   1.000
_cell.length_c   1.000
_cell.angle_alpha   90.00
_cell.angle_beta   90.00
_cell.angle_gamma   90.00
#
_symmetry.space_group_name_H-M   'P 1'
#
loop_
_entity.id
_entity.type
_entity.pdbx_description
1 polymer ?
#
loop_
_entity_poly.entity_id
_entity_poly.type
_entity_poly.pdbx_seq_one_letter_code
_entity_poly.pdbx_strand_id
1 'polypeptide(L)'
;MSWLEKIQAPKFYRFIYYKSYKLFSKVSDDAPLAAEYVLFITLLFQLVFLIGLMSIVSGVNLWGEYITGHNKAVAIFFIALFLGMVYLLFVYKKKWKRIVEEFDKKNGKNNRGVGYLFLYIVGSIGLFALGVWFLTFNNPNYI
;
A
#
# COMPACT_ATOMS: atom_id res chain seq x y z
N MET A 1 16.31 -1.30 -23.19
CA MET A 1 15.37 -1.27 -22.05
C MET A 1 14.13 -2.04 -22.43
N SER A 2 13.78 -3.10 -21.69
CA SER A 2 12.50 -3.82 -21.94
C SER A 2 11.32 -2.96 -21.49
N TRP A 3 10.09 -3.22 -21.97
CA TRP A 3 8.92 -2.42 -21.53
C TRP A 3 8.80 -2.44 -20.01
N LEU A 4 9.10 -3.59 -19.38
CA LEU A 4 8.91 -3.82 -17.94
C LEU A 4 9.73 -2.84 -17.09
N GLU A 5 10.85 -2.35 -17.62
CA GLU A 5 11.70 -1.34 -16.98
C GLU A 5 11.13 0.09 -17.07
N LYS A 6 10.22 0.35 -18.02
CA LYS A 6 9.56 1.64 -18.19
C LYS A 6 8.35 1.80 -17.27
N ILE A 7 7.73 0.70 -16.83
CA ILE A 7 6.62 0.74 -15.89
C ILE A 7 7.13 1.27 -14.55
N GLN A 8 6.59 2.41 -14.13
CA GLN A 8 6.89 3.05 -12.86
C GLN A 8 5.63 3.13 -12.01
N ALA A 9 5.79 2.97 -10.71
CA ALA A 9 4.72 3.22 -9.78
C ALA A 9 4.27 4.69 -9.83
N PRO A 10 2.99 4.98 -9.51
CA PRO A 10 2.51 6.34 -9.32
C PRO A 10 3.41 7.15 -8.37
N LYS A 11 3.52 8.45 -8.63
CA LYS A 11 4.44 9.36 -7.91
C LYS A 11 4.20 9.36 -6.39
N PHE A 12 2.95 9.17 -5.96
CA PHE A 12 2.56 9.06 -4.57
C PHE A 12 3.25 7.88 -3.84
N TYR A 13 3.17 6.68 -4.40
CA TYR A 13 3.81 5.50 -3.81
C TYR A 13 5.34 5.60 -3.84
N ARG A 14 5.91 6.17 -4.92
CA ARG A 14 7.35 6.45 -4.97
C ARG A 14 7.79 7.42 -3.88
N PHE A 15 6.96 8.43 -3.57
CA PHE A 15 7.24 9.37 -2.49
C PHE A 15 7.16 8.73 -1.11
N ILE A 16 6.13 7.90 -0.86
CA ILE A 16 6.02 7.10 0.38
C ILE A 16 7.27 6.24 0.54
N TYR A 17 7.63 5.49 -0.50
CA TYR A 17 8.83 4.67 -0.49
C TYR A 17 10.08 5.46 -0.11
N TYR A 18 10.32 6.58 -0.79
CA TYR A 18 11.48 7.42 -0.55
C TYR A 18 11.53 7.93 0.90
N LYS A 19 10.40 8.34 1.47
CA LYS A 19 10.35 8.84 2.84
C LYS A 19 10.52 7.73 3.87
N SER A 20 9.91 6.57 3.65
CA SER A 20 10.14 5.38 4.47
C SER A 20 11.61 4.96 4.41
N TYR A 21 12.20 4.91 3.22
CA TYR A 21 13.62 4.60 3.02
C TYR A 21 14.54 5.57 3.79
N LYS A 22 14.33 6.89 3.65
CA LYS A 22 15.08 7.92 4.39
C LYS A 22 14.90 7.85 5.90
N LEU A 23 13.76 7.36 6.37
CA LEU A 23 13.50 7.19 7.80
C LEU A 23 14.26 5.98 8.34
N PHE A 24 14.13 4.82 7.68
CA PHE A 24 14.79 3.59 8.11
C PHE A 24 16.30 3.61 7.88
N SER A 25 16.80 4.34 6.87
CA SER A 25 18.24 4.51 6.64
C SER A 25 18.98 5.22 7.78
N LYS A 26 18.24 5.83 8.73
CA LYS A 26 18.83 6.42 9.94
C LYS A 26 19.01 5.42 11.08
N VAL A 27 18.36 4.26 11.01
CA VAL A 27 18.19 3.33 12.13
C VAL A 27 18.63 1.91 11.76
N SER A 28 18.66 1.54 10.48
CA SER A 28 19.00 0.19 10.01
C SER A 28 19.71 0.22 8.67
N ASP A 29 20.64 -0.74 8.49
CA ASP A 29 21.33 -0.99 7.22
C ASP A 29 20.39 -1.62 6.16
N ASP A 30 19.31 -2.29 6.58
CA ASP A 30 18.29 -2.89 5.71
C ASP A 30 17.13 -1.93 5.41
N ALA A 31 17.45 -0.64 5.28
CA ALA A 31 16.48 0.41 4.95
C ALA A 31 15.61 0.16 3.69
N PRO A 32 16.13 -0.45 2.60
CA PRO A 32 15.29 -0.80 1.45
C PRO A 32 14.17 -1.77 1.82
N LEU A 33 14.50 -2.83 2.56
CA LEU A 33 13.56 -3.89 2.94
C LEU A 33 12.43 -3.31 3.82
N ALA A 34 12.78 -2.49 4.81
CA ALA A 34 11.79 -1.83 5.67
C ALA A 34 10.87 -0.88 4.88
N ALA A 35 11.40 -0.15 3.90
CA ALA A 35 10.61 0.70 3.02
C ALA A 35 9.67 -0.11 2.10
N GLU A 36 10.13 -1.26 1.61
CA GLU A 36 9.32 -2.21 0.85
C GLU A 36 8.16 -2.74 1.69
N TYR A 37 8.39 -3.11 2.96
CA TYR A 37 7.32 -3.55 3.86
C TYR A 37 6.28 -2.46 4.14
N VAL A 38 6.70 -1.21 4.38
CA VAL A 38 5.76 -0.11 4.58
C VAL A 38 4.88 0.10 3.35
N LEU A 39 5.47 0.04 2.14
CA LEU A 39 4.70 0.10 0.91
C LEU A 39 3.74 -1.08 0.75
N PHE A 40 4.22 -2.29 1.04
CA PHE A 40 3.41 -3.50 0.95
C PHE A 40 2.18 -3.40 1.85
N ILE A 41 2.37 -3.01 3.11
CA ILE A 41 1.29 -2.80 4.08
C ILE A 41 0.34 -1.70 3.61
N THR A 42 0.87 -0.59 3.07
CA THR A 42 0.04 0.52 2.57
C THR A 42 -0.86 0.06 1.42
N LEU A 43 -0.29 -0.64 0.43
CA LEU A 43 -1.03 -1.15 -0.73
C LEU A 43 -2.05 -2.21 -0.33
N LEU A 44 -1.69 -3.10 0.60
CA LEU A 44 -2.59 -4.11 1.15
C LEU A 44 -3.79 -3.45 1.83
N PHE A 45 -3.52 -2.45 2.68
CA PHE A 45 -4.57 -1.73 3.38
C PHE A 45 -5.52 -0.99 2.43
N GLN A 46 -4.98 -0.32 1.41
CA GLN A 46 -5.80 0.33 0.39
C GLN A 46 -6.63 -0.67 -0.42
N LEU A 47 -6.07 -1.83 -0.73
CA LEU A 47 -6.79 -2.91 -1.43
C LEU A 47 -7.96 -3.41 -0.58
N VAL A 48 -7.71 -3.71 0.70
CA VAL A 48 -8.73 -4.12 1.68
C VAL A 48 -9.84 -3.06 1.78
N PHE A 49 -9.46 -1.78 1.88
CA PHE A 49 -10.41 -0.67 1.93
C PHE A 49 -11.25 -0.56 0.66
N LEU A 50 -10.63 -0.69 -0.52
CA LEU A 50 -11.33 -0.66 -1.81
C LEU A 50 -12.33 -1.82 -1.93
N ILE A 51 -11.95 -3.04 -1.53
CA ILE A 51 -12.85 -4.20 -1.56
C ILE A 51 -14.04 -3.98 -0.63
N GLY A 52 -13.80 -3.47 0.59
CA GLY A 52 -14.87 -3.12 1.53
C GLY A 52 -15.82 -2.06 0.97
N LEU A 53 -15.28 -0.98 0.41
CA LEU A 53 -16.08 0.10 -0.18
C LEU A 53 -16.90 -0.38 -1.37
N MET A 54 -16.30 -1.16 -2.27
CA MET A 54 -17.01 -1.77 -3.41
C MET A 54 -18.12 -2.70 -2.95
N SER A 55 -17.90 -3.47 -1.89
CA SER A 55 -18.91 -4.38 -1.31
C SER A 55 -20.12 -3.60 -0.77
N ILE A 56 -19.90 -2.44 -0.16
CA ILE A 56 -20.96 -1.55 0.31
C ILE A 56 -21.74 -0.94 -0.87
N VAL A 57 -21.02 -0.42 -1.87
CA VAL A 57 -21.63 0.26 -3.03
C VAL A 57 -22.42 -0.71 -3.91
N SER A 58 -21.92 -1.94 -4.10
CA SER A 58 -22.60 -2.95 -4.91
C SER A 58 -23.72 -3.68 -4.16
N GLY A 59 -23.74 -3.61 -2.82
CA GLY A 59 -24.63 -4.41 -1.97
C GLY A 59 -24.28 -5.91 -1.95
N VAL A 60 -23.16 -6.32 -2.55
CA VAL A 60 -22.70 -7.71 -2.63
C VAL A 60 -21.61 -7.94 -1.60
N ASN A 61 -21.64 -9.05 -0.85
CA ASN A 61 -20.59 -9.42 0.10
C ASN A 61 -19.34 -9.98 -0.62
N LEU A 62 -18.55 -9.09 -1.23
CA LEU A 62 -17.34 -9.46 -1.98
C LEU A 62 -16.31 -10.19 -1.10
N TRP A 63 -16.25 -9.85 0.19
CA TRP A 63 -15.41 -10.55 1.16
C TRP A 63 -15.81 -12.02 1.29
N GLY A 64 -17.10 -12.27 1.50
CA GLY A 64 -17.69 -13.60 1.58
C GLY A 64 -17.54 -14.42 0.31
N GLU A 65 -17.73 -13.79 -0.85
CA GLU A 65 -17.73 -14.50 -2.13
C GLU A 65 -16.33 -14.85 -2.65
N TYR A 66 -15.38 -13.91 -2.53
CA TYR A 66 -14.09 -14.04 -3.22
C TYR A 66 -12.89 -14.25 -2.28
N ILE A 67 -13.00 -13.88 -1.01
CA ILE A 67 -11.88 -13.98 -0.05
C ILE A 67 -12.07 -15.09 0.96
N THR A 68 -13.21 -15.13 1.65
CA THR A 68 -13.51 -16.16 2.67
C THR A 68 -14.39 -17.30 2.13
N GLY A 69 -14.79 -17.22 0.86
CA GLY A 69 -15.63 -18.21 0.19
C GLY A 69 -14.94 -19.56 -0.02
N HIS A 70 -15.72 -20.55 -0.47
CA HIS A 70 -15.28 -21.94 -0.63
C HIS A 70 -14.12 -22.11 -1.64
N ASN A 71 -13.96 -21.19 -2.59
CA ASN A 71 -12.99 -21.35 -3.67
C ASN A 71 -11.61 -20.74 -3.32
N LYS A 72 -10.85 -21.47 -2.50
CA LYS A 72 -9.49 -21.10 -2.08
C LYS A 72 -8.54 -20.82 -3.25
N ALA A 73 -8.78 -21.39 -4.43
CA ALA A 73 -7.95 -21.14 -5.62
C ALA A 73 -8.05 -19.69 -6.09
N VAL A 74 -9.23 -19.07 -5.99
CA VAL A 74 -9.44 -17.67 -6.34
C VAL A 74 -8.67 -16.75 -5.39
N ALA A 75 -8.75 -17.00 -4.09
CA ALA A 75 -8.00 -16.23 -3.09
C ALA A 75 -6.48 -16.34 -3.32
N ILE A 76 -5.95 -17.55 -3.58
CA ILE A 76 -4.53 -17.76 -3.88
C ILE A 76 -4.11 -17.01 -5.15
N PHE A 77 -4.94 -17.05 -6.20
CA PHE A 77 -4.68 -16.33 -7.44
C PHE A 77 -4.60 -14.81 -7.21
N PHE A 78 -5.53 -14.23 -6.43
CA PHE A 78 -5.49 -12.81 -6.07
C PHE A 78 -4.23 -12.43 -5.28
N ILE A 79 -3.85 -13.25 -4.30
CA ILE A 79 -2.64 -13.04 -3.50
C ILE A 79 -1.39 -13.07 -4.40
N ALA A 80 -1.29 -14.06 -5.30
CA ALA A 80 -0.17 -14.18 -6.22
C ALA A 80 -0.09 -12.99 -7.19
N LEU A 81 -1.23 -12.54 -7.70
CA LEU A 81 -1.31 -11.37 -8.59
C LEU A 81 -0.88 -10.09 -7.86
N PHE A 82 -1.35 -9.89 -6.63
CA PHE A 82 -0.96 -8.76 -5.78
C PHE A 82 0.56 -8.74 -5.51
N LEU A 83 1.12 -9.87 -5.06
CA LEU A 83 2.55 -10.01 -4.83
C LEU A 83 3.37 -9.75 -6.10
N GLY A 84 2.92 -10.30 -7.23
CA GLY A 84 3.54 -10.07 -8.53
C GLY A 84 3.55 -8.59 -8.93
N MET A 85 2.44 -7.87 -8.73
CA MET A 85 2.36 -6.43 -9.01
C MET A 85 3.31 -5.62 -8.13
N VAL A 86 3.32 -5.86 -6.81
CA VAL A 86 4.23 -5.15 -5.88
C VAL A 86 5.69 -5.39 -6.27
N TYR A 87 6.04 -6.65 -6.57
CA TYR A 87 7.37 -7.02 -7.02
C TYR A 87 7.78 -6.29 -8.30
N LEU A 88 6.93 -6.29 -9.34
CA LEU A 88 7.22 -5.65 -10.63
C LEU A 88 7.39 -4.13 -10.54
N LEU A 89 6.66 -3.49 -9.63
CA LEU A 89 6.67 -2.03 -9.48
C LEU A 89 7.86 -1.52 -8.68
N PHE A 90 8.28 -2.22 -7.61
CA PHE A 90 9.25 -1.70 -6.65
C PHE A 90 10.56 -2.51 -6.57
N VAL A 91 10.47 -3.84 -6.63
CA VAL A 91 11.61 -4.75 -6.38
C VAL A 91 12.36 -5.08 -7.67
N TYR A 92 11.63 -5.27 -8.77
CA TYR A 92 12.19 -5.70 -10.06
C TYR A 92 13.35 -4.80 -10.49
N LYS A 93 14.50 -5.41 -10.80
CA LYS A 93 15.75 -4.74 -11.19
C LYS A 93 16.16 -3.57 -10.27
N LYS A 94 15.87 -3.66 -8.98
CA LYS A 94 16.20 -2.62 -7.98
C LYS A 94 15.65 -1.25 -8.38
N LYS A 95 14.43 -1.21 -8.95
CA LYS A 95 13.72 0.03 -9.33
C LYS A 95 13.67 1.05 -8.19
N TRP A 96 13.65 0.58 -6.95
CA TRP A 96 13.80 1.41 -5.76
C TRP A 96 15.00 2.36 -5.79
N LYS A 97 16.15 1.97 -6.36
CA LYS A 97 17.33 2.85 -6.46
C LYS A 97 17.03 4.08 -7.30
N ARG A 98 16.37 3.88 -8.44
CA ARG A 98 15.95 4.98 -9.33
C ARG A 98 14.98 5.92 -8.63
N ILE A 99 14.08 5.39 -7.79
CA ILE A 99 13.17 6.20 -6.97
C ILE A 99 13.97 7.05 -5.98
N VAL A 100 14.93 6.45 -5.26
CA VAL A 100 15.76 7.19 -4.30
C VAL A 100 16.57 8.29 -4.99
N GLU A 101 17.24 7.97 -6.09
CA GLU A 101 18.02 8.92 -6.89
C GLU A 101 17.16 10.07 -7.45
N GLU A 102 15.95 9.76 -7.95
CA GLU A 102 15.00 10.76 -8.46
C GLU A 102 14.67 11.81 -7.40
N PHE A 103 14.36 11.36 -6.18
CA PHE A 103 13.96 12.25 -5.10
C PHE A 103 15.14 12.90 -4.37
N ASP A 104 16.32 12.26 -4.30
CA ASP A 104 17.52 12.88 -3.75
C ASP A 104 18.04 14.02 -4.61
N LYS A 105 18.00 13.90 -5.94
CA LYS A 105 18.34 15.01 -6.86
C LYS A 105 17.35 16.17 -6.76
N LYS A 106 16.08 15.88 -6.45
CA LYS A 106 14.99 16.87 -6.47
C LYS A 106 14.75 17.54 -5.12
N ASN A 107 15.04 16.87 -4.01
CA ASN A 107 14.81 17.37 -2.65
C ASN A 107 16.13 17.51 -1.89
N GLY A 108 16.86 18.60 -2.16
CA GLY A 108 17.84 19.10 -1.20
C GLY A 108 17.16 19.35 0.15
N LYS A 109 17.47 18.52 1.15
CA LYS A 109 17.30 18.81 2.59
C LYS A 109 15.88 19.19 3.08
N ASN A 110 14.79 18.80 2.41
CA ASN A 110 13.43 19.10 2.90
C ASN A 110 12.86 17.98 3.81
N ASN A 111 12.98 18.18 5.13
CA ASN A 111 12.47 17.28 6.17
C ASN A 111 10.95 17.33 6.38
N ARG A 112 10.23 18.32 5.82
CA ARG A 112 8.77 18.47 6.02
C ARG A 112 7.94 17.28 5.51
N GLY A 113 8.48 16.50 4.56
CA GLY A 113 7.80 15.34 4.01
C GLY A 113 7.56 14.18 4.98
N VAL A 114 8.26 14.12 6.11
CA VAL A 114 8.03 13.09 7.14
C VAL A 114 6.75 13.37 7.92
N GLY A 115 6.44 14.65 8.20
CA GLY A 115 5.18 15.03 8.84
C GLY A 115 3.97 14.67 7.98
N TYR A 116 4.04 14.88 6.66
CA TYR A 116 2.99 14.44 5.74
C TYR A 116 2.84 12.92 5.66
N LEU A 117 3.94 12.17 5.73
CA LEU A 117 3.89 10.71 5.80
C LEU A 117 3.22 10.25 7.10
N PHE A 118 3.58 10.86 8.23
CA PHE A 118 2.98 10.54 9.53
C PHE A 118 1.49 10.88 9.56
N LEU A 119 1.11 12.08 9.11
CA LEU A 119 -0.29 12.48 8.96
C LEU A 119 -1.06 11.51 8.05
N TYR A 120 -0.45 11.05 6.96
CA TYR A 120 -1.07 10.07 6.07
C TYR A 120 -1.28 8.72 6.74
N ILE A 121 -0.28 8.18 7.45
CA ILE A 121 -0.40 6.89 8.15
C ILE A 121 -1.47 6.98 9.25
N VAL A 122 -1.38 8.00 10.12
CA VAL A 122 -2.34 8.23 11.21
C VAL A 122 -3.74 8.50 10.65
N GLY A 123 -3.85 9.32 9.61
CA GLY A 123 -5.12 9.61 8.93
C GLY A 123 -5.74 8.37 8.29
N SER A 124 -4.92 7.51 7.67
CA SER A 124 -5.39 6.25 7.06
C SER A 124 -5.91 5.28 8.12
N ILE A 125 -5.21 5.14 9.24
CA ILE A 125 -5.66 4.33 10.39
C ILE A 125 -6.96 4.90 10.96
N GLY A 126 -7.05 6.23 11.13
CA GLY A 126 -8.24 6.90 11.63
C GLY A 126 -9.46 6.72 10.73
N LEU A 127 -9.29 6.89 9.41
CA LEU A 127 -10.37 6.68 8.44
C LEU A 127 -10.86 5.23 8.41
N PHE A 128 -9.96 4.27 8.56
CA PHE A 128 -10.35 2.86 8.65
C PHE A 128 -11.10 2.55 9.94
N ALA A 129 -10.63 3.04 11.08
CA ALA A 129 -11.34 2.90 12.36
C ALA A 129 -12.75 3.53 12.29
N LEU A 130 -12.88 4.71 11.69
CA LEU A 130 -14.17 5.35 11.45
C LEU A 130 -15.06 4.55 10.50
N GLY A 131 -14.49 3.98 9.43
CA GLY A 131 -15.23 3.13 8.50
C GLY A 131 -15.77 1.86 9.17
N VAL A 132 -14.94 1.18 9.97
CA VAL A 132 -15.36 0.03 10.77
C VAL A 132 -16.44 0.43 11.77
N TRP A 133 -16.24 1.52 12.52
CA TRP A 133 -17.22 2.01 13.49
C TRP A 133 -18.57 2.35 12.82
N PHE A 134 -18.56 3.03 11.68
CA PHE A 134 -19.76 3.38 10.93
C PHE A 134 -20.49 2.13 10.42
N LEU A 135 -19.77 1.10 9.99
CA LEU A 135 -20.35 -0.18 9.59
C LEU A 135 -20.97 -0.92 10.76
N THR A 136 -20.31 -0.98 11.91
CA THR A 136 -20.85 -1.63 13.11
C THR A 136 -22.08 -0.90 13.65
N PHE A 137 -22.12 0.43 13.60
CA PHE A 137 -23.24 1.22 14.13
C PHE A 137 -24.49 1.17 13.24
N ASN A 138 -24.34 1.09 11.91
CA ASN A 138 -25.47 1.12 10.97
C ASN A 138 -25.96 -0.27 10.52
N ASN A 139 -25.29 -1.36 10.92
CA ASN A 139 -25.65 -2.69 10.48
C ASN A 139 -26.27 -3.49 11.64
N PRO A 140 -27.58 -3.80 11.60
CA PRO A 140 -28.29 -4.48 12.69
C PRO A 140 -27.84 -5.94 12.91
N ASN A 141 -27.03 -6.51 12.02
CA ASN A 141 -26.51 -7.88 12.12
C ASN A 141 -25.28 -8.02 13.04
N TYR A 142 -24.77 -6.93 13.63
CA TYR A 142 -23.62 -6.93 14.54
C TYR A 142 -23.97 -6.57 15.99
N ILE A 143 -25.27 -6.53 16.34
CA ILE A 143 -25.79 -6.46 17.73
C ILE A 143 -26.37 -7.83 18.10
#